data_AF-A0A2T0RCF7-F1
#
_entry.id   AF-A0A2T0RCF7-F1
#
_cell.length_a   1.000
_cell.length_b   1.000
_cell.length_c   1.000
_cell.angle_alpha   90.00
_cell.angle_beta   90.00
_cell.angle_gamma   90.00
#
_symmetry.space_group_name_H-M   'P 1'
#
loop_
_entity.id
_entity.type
_entity.pdbx_description
1 polymer ?
#
loop_
_entity_poly.entity_id
_entity_poly.type
_entity_poly.pdbx_seq_one_letter_code
_entity_poly.pdbx_strand_id
1 'polypeptide(L)' 'MSTATPPATAPDSAAGLLAAMAATPATDRRRAVLRDRAIEAWLPLARHLAHRYSGRGEPTDDLI' A
#
# COMPACT_ATOMS: atom_id res chain seq x y z
N MET A 1 26.85 -22.02 -6.36
CA MET A 1 25.78 -22.80 -5.69
C MET A 1 24.59 -21.86 -5.54
N SER A 2 23.42 -22.32 -6.00
CA SER A 2 22.19 -21.59 -6.32
C SER A 2 21.76 -20.44 -5.42
N THR A 3 21.57 -19.27 -6.03
CA THR A 3 20.60 -18.26 -5.57
C THR A 3 19.23 -18.67 -6.10
N ALA A 4 18.41 -19.30 -5.25
CA ALA A 4 17.00 -19.50 -5.56
C ALA A 4 16.30 -18.14 -5.42
N THR A 5 16.08 -17.45 -6.55
CA THR A 5 15.10 -16.36 -6.62
C THR A 5 13.73 -16.97 -6.37
N PRO A 6 13.04 -16.67 -5.26
CA PRO A 6 11.68 -17.15 -5.08
C PRO A 6 10.82 -16.62 -6.24
N PRO A 7 9.79 -17.37 -6.70
CA PRO A 7 8.87 -16.83 -7.67
C PRO A 7 8.35 -15.51 -7.12
N ALA A 8 8.43 -14.45 -7.93
CA ALA A 8 7.84 -13.16 -7.61
C ALA A 8 6.31 -13.34 -7.60
N THR A 9 5.79 -13.99 -6.55
CA THR A 9 4.39 -13.92 -6.18
C THR A 9 4.09 -12.44 -6.10
N ALA A 10 3.17 -11.98 -6.95
CA ALA A 10 2.72 -10.60 -6.89
C ALA A 10 2.47 -10.26 -5.43
N PRO A 11 3.01 -9.15 -4.91
CA PRO A 11 2.93 -8.90 -3.50
C PRO A 11 1.47 -8.64 -3.13
N ASP A 12 0.81 -9.64 -2.56
CA ASP A 12 -0.57 -9.49 -2.07
C ASP A 12 -0.62 -8.70 -0.76
N SER A 13 0.55 -8.45 -0.14
CA SER A 13 0.68 -7.61 1.05
C SER A 13 0.90 -6.14 0.68
N ALA A 14 0.30 -5.24 1.47
CA ALA A 14 0.41 -3.79 1.28
C ALA A 14 1.88 -3.30 1.30
N ALA A 15 2.72 -3.87 2.17
CA ALA A 15 4.15 -3.59 2.22
C ALA A 15 4.90 -4.12 0.98
N GLY A 16 4.52 -5.30 0.48
CA GLY A 16 5.12 -5.85 -0.73
C GLY A 16 4.77 -5.00 -1.97
N LEU A 17 3.55 -4.46 -2.07
CA LEU A 17 3.15 -3.57 -3.17
C LEU A 17 4.00 -2.29 -3.18
N LEU A 18 4.29 -1.71 -2.01
CA LEU A 18 5.20 -0.58 -1.88
C LEU A 18 6.63 -0.93 -2.32
N ALA A 19 7.14 -2.10 -1.91
CA ALA A 19 8.47 -2.57 -2.31
C ALA A 19 8.56 -2.76 -3.83
N ALA A 20 7.55 -3.37 -4.45
CA ALA A 20 7.48 -3.52 -5.90
C ALA A 20 7.39 -2.17 -6.62
N MET A 21 6.62 -1.21 -6.09
CA MET A 21 6.53 0.15 -6.65
C MET A 21 7.88 0.88 -6.54
N ALA A 22 8.61 0.73 -5.45
CA ALA A 22 9.93 1.33 -5.24
C ALA A 22 11.00 0.74 -6.18
N ALA A 23 10.89 -0.55 -6.51
CA ALA A 23 11.76 -1.21 -7.49
C ALA A 23 11.40 -0.89 -8.95
N THR A 24 10.22 -0.31 -9.21
CA THR A 24 9.75 0.02 -10.55
C THR A 24 10.20 1.43 -10.97
N PRO A 25 10.80 1.61 -12.17
CA PRO A 25 11.20 2.93 -12.68
C PRO A 25 10.03 3.93 -12.71
N ALA A 26 10.32 5.20 -12.47
CA ALA A 26 9.29 6.26 -12.39
C ALA A 26 8.49 6.44 -13.70
N THR A 27 9.08 6.11 -14.85
CA THR A 27 8.48 6.22 -16.18
C THR A 27 7.64 5.00 -16.59
N ASP A 28 7.70 3.90 -15.83
CA ASP A 28 6.95 2.69 -16.15
C ASP A 28 5.47 2.86 -15.76
N ARG A 29 4.57 2.59 -16.71
CA ARG A 29 3.12 2.66 -16.53
C ARG A 29 2.62 1.73 -15.42
N ARG A 30 3.31 0.61 -15.16
CA ARG A 30 3.00 -0.33 -14.06
C ARG A 30 3.10 0.32 -12.69
N ARG A 31 3.93 1.36 -12.55
CA ARG A 31 4.10 2.07 -11.28
C ARG A 31 2.80 2.72 -10.80
N ALA A 32 1.97 3.22 -11.71
CA ALA A 32 0.64 3.75 -11.38
C ALA A 32 -0.27 2.65 -10.82
N VAL A 33 -0.30 1.49 -11.47
CA VAL A 33 -1.11 0.34 -11.02
C VAL A 33 -0.66 -0.17 -9.65
N LEU A 34 0.64 -0.24 -9.40
CA LEU A 34 1.19 -0.65 -8.10
C LEU A 34 0.85 0.36 -6.99
N ARG A 35 0.84 1.66 -7.32
CA ARG A 35 0.43 2.71 -6.39
C ARG A 35 -1.02 2.55 -5.98
N ASP A 36 -1.93 2.39 -6.93
CA ASP A 36 -3.38 2.30 -6.65
C ASP A 36 -3.68 1.07 -5.78
N ARG A 37 -3.09 -0.08 -6.11
CA ARG A 37 -3.20 -1.30 -5.30
C ARG A 37 -2.63 -1.12 -3.89
N ALA A 38 -1.50 -0.44 -3.76
CA ALA A 38 -0.91 -0.17 -2.44
C ALA A 38 -1.84 0.71 -1.60
N ILE A 39 -2.42 1.76 -2.19
CA ILE A 39 -3.38 2.64 -1.50
C ILE A 39 -4.58 1.82 -1.00
N GLU A 40 -5.21 1.03 -1.88
CA GLU A 40 -6.36 0.21 -1.51
C GLU A 40 -6.04 -0.79 -0.39
N ALA A 41 -4.88 -1.44 -0.46
CA ALA A 41 -4.43 -2.40 0.54
C ALA A 41 -4.19 -1.77 1.93
N TRP A 42 -3.87 -0.48 1.99
CA TRP A 42 -3.67 0.25 3.25
C TRP A 42 -4.95 0.91 3.80
N LEU A 43 -6.05 0.97 3.04
CA LEU A 43 -7.32 1.58 3.49
C LEU A 43 -7.84 1.03 4.84
N PRO A 44 -7.79 -0.29 5.13
CA PRO A 44 -8.24 -0.79 6.42
C PRO A 44 -7.45 -0.23 7.60
N LEU A 45 -6.13 -0.07 7.45
CA LEU A 45 -5.30 0.53 8.50
C LEU A 45 -5.58 2.03 8.64
N ALA A 46 -5.70 2.74 7.53
CA ALA A 46 -6.03 4.16 7.54
C ALA A 46 -7.36 4.41 8.28
N ARG A 47 -8.38 3.60 8.01
CA ARG A 47 -9.67 3.63 8.73
C ARG A 47 -9.50 3.33 10.22
N HIS A 48 -8.70 2.32 10.58
CA HIS A 48 -8.43 2.01 11.99
C HIS A 48 -7.75 3.18 12.72
N LEU A 49 -6.79 3.84 12.07
CA LEU A 49 -6.13 5.03 12.61
C LEU A 49 -7.11 6.20 12.74
N ALA A 50 -7.91 6.48 11.72
CA ALA A 50 -8.93 7.53 11.75
C ALA A 50 -9.91 7.32 12.91
N HIS A 51 -10.43 6.11 13.10
CA HIS A 51 -11.29 5.78 14.24
C HIS A 51 -10.60 5.99 15.59
N ARG A 52 -9.32 5.62 15.74
CA ARG A 52 -8.58 5.82 16.99
C ARG A 52 -8.43 7.29 17.37
N TYR A 53 -8.35 8.18 16.39
CA TYR A 53 -8.21 9.62 16.61
C TYR A 53 -9.52 10.41 16.47
N SER A 54 -10.62 9.73 16.12
CA SER A 54 -11.98 10.29 16.13
C SER A 54 -12.44 10.59 17.57
N GLY A 55 -13.31 11.59 17.74
CA GLY A 55 -13.86 11.96 19.06
C GLY A 55 -13.15 13.12 19.79
N ARG A 56 -12.24 13.86 19.12
CA ARG A 56 -11.64 15.11 19.64
C ARG A 56 -12.31 16.40 19.15
N GLY A 57 -13.46 16.31 18.48
CA GLY A 57 -14.26 17.46 18.04
C GLY A 57 -14.46 17.60 16.52
N GLU A 58 -13.84 16.73 15.70
CA GLU A 58 -13.97 16.71 14.23
C GLU A 58 -14.70 15.43 13.74
N PRO A 59 -15.54 15.50 12.68
CA PRO A 59 -16.20 14.34 12.08
C PRO A 59 -15.21 13.30 11.55
N THR A 60 -15.57 12.02 11.62
CA THR A 60 -14.69 10.93 11.16
C THR A 60 -14.48 10.95 9.63
N ASP A 61 -15.43 11.52 8.88
CA ASP A 61 -15.38 11.59 7.41
C ASP A 61 -14.31 12.56 6.87
N ASP A 62 -13.82 13.51 7.67
CA ASP A 62 -12.74 14.43 7.27
C ASP A 62 -11.33 13.83 7.51
N LEU A 63 -11.24 12.65 8.14
CA LEU A 63 -9.99 11.97 8.48
C LEU A 63 -9.62 10.81 7.54
N ILE A 64 -10.44 10.57 6.50
CA ILE A 64 -10.30 9.44 5.55
C ILE A 64 -9.87 9.93 4.17
#